data_AF-A0A081NDK6-F1
#
_entry.id   AF-A0A081NDK6-F1
#
_cell.length_a   1.000
_cell.length_b   1.000
_cell.length_c   1.000
_cell.angle_alpha   90.00
_cell.angle_beta   90.00
_cell.angle_gamma   90.00
#
_symmetry.space_group_name_H-M   'P 1'
#
loop_
_entity.id
_entity.type
_entity.pdbx_description
1 polymer ?
#
loop_
_entity_poly.entity_id
_entity_poly.type
_entity_poly.pdbx_seq_one_letter_code
_entity_poly.pdbx_strand_id
1 'polypeptide(L)' 'MNIKDISISNNKKKQILSAISNHSVLFQEESGDIVVNTKAYQTYKEEKGQAPIEEITGLESLEDLADYIVFQ' A
#
# COMPACT_ATOMS: atom_id res chain seq x y z
N MET A 1 -6.52 15.58 2.94
CA MET A 1 -6.65 14.39 2.09
C MET A 1 -5.67 14.55 0.95
N ASN A 2 -4.44 14.09 1.21
CA ASN A 2 -3.36 14.05 0.22
C ASN A 2 -3.33 12.66 -0.41
N ILE A 3 -3.29 12.60 -1.75
CA ILE A 3 -3.22 11.34 -2.50
C ILE A 3 -1.95 11.39 -3.33
N LYS A 4 -1.16 10.32 -3.29
CA LYS A 4 0.06 10.20 -4.09
C LYS A 4 0.01 8.98 -4.98
N ASP A 5 0.33 9.21 -6.24
CA ASP A 5 0.42 8.15 -7.23
C ASP A 5 1.87 7.65 -7.35
N ILE A 6 2.05 6.35 -7.41
CA ILE A 6 3.35 5.69 -7.53
C ILE A 6 3.25 4.57 -8.56
N SER A 7 3.95 4.75 -9.69
CA SER A 7 4.06 3.68 -10.68
C SER A 7 5.01 2.57 -10.19
N ILE A 8 4.51 1.34 -10.16
CA ILE A 8 5.27 0.13 -9.79
C ILE A 8 5.04 -0.98 -10.81
N SER A 9 5.98 -1.92 -10.90
CA SER A 9 5.81 -3.07 -11.79
C SER A 9 4.66 -3.97 -11.34
N ASN A 10 3.96 -4.60 -12.29
CA ASN A 10 2.88 -5.56 -12.01
C ASN A 10 3.27 -6.69 -11.05
N ASN A 11 4.55 -7.09 -11.01
CA ASN A 11 5.04 -8.06 -10.04
C ASN A 11 4.92 -7.54 -8.60
N LYS A 12 5.33 -6.29 -8.34
CA LYS A 12 5.20 -5.64 -7.03
C LYS A 12 3.73 -5.51 -6.63
N LYS A 13 2.83 -5.12 -7.56
CA LYS A 13 1.38 -5.07 -7.33
C LYS A 13 0.85 -6.42 -6.80
N LYS A 14 1.19 -7.52 -7.48
CA LYS A 14 0.80 -8.87 -7.06
C LYS A 14 1.37 -9.25 -5.69
N GLN A 15 2.62 -8.90 -5.42
CA GLN A 15 3.24 -9.16 -4.12
C GLN A 15 2.52 -8.38 -2.99
N ILE A 16 2.15 -7.12 -3.21
CA ILE A 16 1.43 -6.30 -2.23
C ILE A 16 0.07 -6.93 -1.91
N LEU A 17 -0.71 -7.28 -2.94
CA LEU A 17 -2.01 -7.96 -2.79
C LEU A 17 -1.88 -9.31 -2.08
N SER A 18 -0.78 -10.02 -2.31
CA SER A 18 -0.51 -11.30 -1.66
C SER A 18 -0.07 -11.13 -0.19
N ALA A 19 0.62 -10.05 0.14
CA ALA A 19 1.16 -9.81 1.48
C ALA A 19 0.10 -9.25 2.45
N ILE A 20 -0.84 -8.46 1.94
CA ILE A 20 -1.90 -7.85 2.73
C ILE A 20 -3.26 -8.24 2.16
N SER A 21 -3.96 -9.10 2.88
CA SER A 21 -5.33 -9.52 2.54
C SER A 21 -6.42 -8.63 3.14
N ASN A 22 -6.05 -7.58 3.89
CA ASN A 22 -7.00 -6.71 4.57
C ASN A 22 -7.52 -5.62 3.63
N HIS A 23 -8.79 -5.76 3.19
CA HIS A 23 -9.46 -4.80 2.32
C HIS A 23 -9.62 -3.39 2.92
N SER A 24 -9.55 -3.25 4.25
CA SER A 24 -9.61 -1.93 4.91
C SER A 24 -8.28 -1.17 4.78
N VAL A 25 -7.18 -1.90 4.55
CA VAL A 25 -5.83 -1.37 4.41
C VAL A 25 -5.55 -1.04 2.96
N LEU A 26 -5.82 -2.00 2.07
CA LEU A 26 -5.67 -1.80 0.64
C LEU A 26 -6.80 -2.48 -0.13
N PHE A 27 -7.12 -1.92 -1.28
CA PHE A 27 -8.07 -2.51 -2.22
C PHE A 27 -7.59 -2.29 -3.66
N GLN A 28 -8.02 -3.17 -4.55
CA GLN A 28 -7.75 -3.07 -5.97
C GLN A 28 -8.98 -2.47 -6.67
N GLU A 29 -8.77 -1.48 -7.52
CA GLU A 29 -9.82 -0.93 -8.39
C GLU A 29 -9.96 -1.72 -9.69
N GLU A 30 -11.07 -1.51 -10.41
CA GLU A 30 -11.35 -2.20 -11.68
C GLU A 30 -10.27 -1.94 -12.75
N SER A 31 -9.58 -0.80 -12.67
CA SER A 31 -8.43 -0.44 -13.51
C SER A 31 -7.20 -1.34 -13.29
N GLY A 32 -7.16 -2.07 -12.17
CA GLY A 32 -6.01 -2.87 -11.73
C GLY A 32 -5.05 -2.12 -10.79
N ASP A 33 -5.38 -0.87 -10.44
CA ASP A 33 -4.62 -0.04 -9.51
C ASP A 33 -4.88 -0.43 -8.06
N ILE A 34 -3.86 -0.33 -7.21
CA ILE A 34 -3.97 -0.67 -5.79
C ILE A 34 -3.98 0.61 -4.99
N VAL A 35 -5.07 0.85 -4.26
CA VAL A 35 -5.21 1.98 -3.36
C VAL A 35 -4.92 1.52 -1.95
N VAL A 36 -4.02 2.23 -1.27
CA VAL A 36 -3.59 1.96 0.10
C VAL A 36 -3.93 3.15 0.98
N ASN A 37 -4.66 2.89 2.06
CA ASN A 37 -4.91 3.87 3.10
C ASN A 37 -3.76 3.84 4.10
N THR A 38 -2.96 4.90 4.16
CA THR A 38 -1.71 4.90 4.94
C THR A 38 -1.97 4.88 6.45
N LYS A 39 -3.09 5.45 6.92
CA LYS A 39 -3.51 5.36 8.33
C LYS A 39 -3.92 3.96 8.72
N ALA A 40 -4.76 3.32 7.92
CA ALA A 40 -5.16 1.93 8.16
C ALA A 40 -3.95 0.98 8.05
N TYR A 41 -3.05 1.28 7.11
CA TYR A 41 -1.80 0.53 6.96
C TYR A 41 -0.87 0.71 8.15
N GLN A 42 -0.73 1.91 8.70
CA GLN A 42 0.06 2.16 9.91
C GLN A 42 -0.45 1.32 11.08
N THR A 43 -1.76 1.32 11.33
CA THR A 43 -2.35 0.45 12.36
C THR A 43 -2.06 -1.03 12.09
N TYR A 44 -2.18 -1.47 10.84
CA TYR A 44 -1.84 -2.84 10.46
C TYR A 44 -0.36 -3.17 10.71
N LYS A 45 0.57 -2.23 10.42
CA LYS A 45 2.00 -2.37 10.69
C LYS A 45 2.26 -2.51 12.18
N GLU A 46 1.60 -1.71 13.02
CA GLU A 46 1.72 -1.77 14.48
C GLU A 46 1.17 -3.09 15.04
N GLU A 47 0.02 -3.55 14.54
CA GLU A 47 -0.59 -4.81 14.99
C GLU A 47 0.18 -6.06 14.57
N LYS A 48 0.75 -6.05 13.35
CA LYS A 48 1.47 -7.20 12.80
C LYS A 48 2.98 -7.14 13.02
N GLY A 49 3.54 -5.98 13.34
CA GLY A 49 4.98 -5.75 13.49
C GLY A 49 5.77 -5.91 12.18
N GLN A 50 5.15 -5.71 11.02
CA GLN A 50 5.77 -5.88 9.70
C GLN A 50 5.35 -4.77 8.73
N ALA A 51 6.23 -4.42 7.79
CA ALA A 51 6.04 -3.35 6.81
C ALA A 51 6.17 -3.89 5.37
N PRO A 52 5.27 -4.81 4.95
CA PRO A 52 5.43 -5.51 3.68
C PRO A 52 5.42 -4.61 2.45
N ILE A 53 4.72 -3.46 2.46
CA ILE A 53 4.67 -2.58 1.28
C ILE A 53 6.02 -1.90 1.10
N GLU A 54 6.61 -1.36 2.15
CA GLU A 54 7.95 -0.77 2.16
C GLU A 54 8.99 -1.82 1.74
N GLU A 55 8.91 -3.04 2.26
CA GLU A 55 9.82 -4.13 1.88
C GLU A 55 9.72 -4.53 0.40
N ILE A 56 8.50 -4.58 -0.16
CA ILE A 56 8.27 -4.96 -1.56
C ILE A 56 8.64 -3.80 -2.51
N THR A 57 8.27 -2.58 -2.14
CA THR A 57 8.42 -1.42 -3.02
C THR A 57 9.80 -0.80 -2.92
N GLY A 58 10.48 -0.95 -1.78
CA GLY A 58 11.69 -0.22 -1.41
C GLY A 58 11.42 1.24 -1.05
N LEU A 59 10.16 1.59 -0.74
CA LEU A 59 9.78 2.94 -0.38
C LEU A 59 10.06 3.21 1.10
N GLU A 60 10.20 4.50 1.40
CA GLU A 60 10.14 5.01 2.76
C GLU A 60 8.71 4.92 3.33
N SER A 61 8.54 5.29 4.59
CA SER A 61 7.25 5.28 5.29
C SER A 61 6.11 5.87 4.46
N LEU A 62 5.09 5.05 4.17
CA LEU A 62 3.97 5.46 3.34
C LEU A 62 3.17 6.60 3.97
N GLU A 63 3.08 6.64 5.30
CA GLU A 63 2.39 7.69 6.05
C GLU A 63 3.00 9.09 5.88
N ASP A 64 4.30 9.18 5.59
CA ASP A 64 4.99 10.46 5.34
C ASP A 64 4.76 10.94 3.89
N LEU A 65 4.41 10.03 2.99
CA LEU A 65 4.21 10.35 1.58
C LEU A 65 2.83 10.97 1.31
N ALA A 66 1.77 10.38 1.87
CA ALA A 66 0.38 10.82 1.67
C ALA A 66 -0.60 10.13 2.64
N ASP A 67 -1.86 10.61 2.71
CA ASP A 67 -2.95 9.91 3.41
C ASP A 67 -3.38 8.65 2.63
N TYR A 68 -3.29 8.70 1.30
CA TYR A 68 -3.60 7.59 0.41
C TYR A 68 -2.53 7.46 -0.66
N ILE A 69 -2.14 6.23 -0.96
CA ILE A 69 -1.21 5.92 -2.04
C ILE A 69 -1.90 5.05 -3.07
N VAL A 70 -1.76 5.41 -4.33
CA VAL A 70 -2.27 4.64 -5.48
C VAL A 70 -1.07 4.07 -6.22
N PHE A 71 -1.06 2.75 -6.40
CA PHE A 71 -0.03 2.03 -7.12
C PHE A 71 -0.52 1.68 -8.54
N GLN A 72 0.08 2.35 -9.52
CA GLN A 72 -0.18 2.19 -10.97
C GLN A 72 0.84 1.31 -11.68
#